data_AF-A0A7K2M2Y2-F1
#
_entry.id   AF-A0A7K2M2Y2-F1
#
_cell.length_a   1.000
_cell.length_b   1.000
_cell.length_c   1.000
_cell.angle_alpha   90.00
_cell.angle_beta   90.00
_cell.angle_gamma   90.00
#
_symmetry.space_group_name_H-M   'P 1'
#
loop_
_entity.id
_entity.type
_entity.pdbx_description
1 polymer ?
#
loop_
_entity_poly.entity_id
_entity_poly.type
_entity_poly.pdbx_seq_one_letter_code
_entity_poly.pdbx_strand_id
1 'polypeptide(L)'
;DGAGQALAGTVAEVAAAAPGSRLNLLLTDGETITATAWGDTLWYLAEPGRRTVVASEPYDDDPHWREVPDRTLLTASRTDVLLTPLKDLTEDLAPAPSEEARR
;
A
#
# COMPACT_ATOMS: atom_id res chain seq x y z
N ASP A 1 5.40 -9.80 -0.84
CA ASP A 1 4.67 -10.68 0.09
C ASP A 1 3.36 -11.09 -0.59
N GLY A 2 2.61 -12.07 -0.05
CA GLY A 2 1.33 -12.48 -0.67
C GLY A 2 0.21 -11.45 -0.45
N ALA A 3 0.14 -10.87 0.73
CA ALA A 3 -0.90 -9.91 1.10
C ALA A 3 -0.79 -8.59 0.33
N GLY A 4 0.42 -8.05 0.15
CA GLY A 4 0.67 -6.82 -0.60
C GLY A 4 0.35 -6.97 -2.07
N GLN A 5 0.71 -8.11 -2.69
CA GLN A 5 0.34 -8.40 -4.08
C GLN A 5 -1.17 -8.53 -4.26
N ALA A 6 -1.85 -9.27 -3.36
CA ALA A 6 -3.30 -9.42 -3.41
C ALA A 6 -4.02 -8.07 -3.24
N LEU A 7 -3.57 -7.24 -2.30
CA LEU A 7 -4.15 -5.92 -2.07
C LEU A 7 -3.90 -4.97 -3.25
N ALA A 8 -2.67 -4.94 -3.78
CA ALA A 8 -2.32 -4.12 -4.93
C ALA A 8 -3.12 -4.49 -6.18
N GLY A 9 -3.25 -5.79 -6.47
CA GLY A 9 -4.07 -6.29 -7.58
C GLY A 9 -5.54 -5.91 -7.42
N THR A 10 -6.10 -6.10 -6.22
CA THR A 10 -7.48 -5.71 -5.91
C THR A 10 -7.72 -4.21 -6.12
N VAL A 11 -6.82 -3.37 -5.62
CA VAL A 11 -6.93 -1.90 -5.78
C VAL A 11 -6.84 -1.50 -7.26
N ALA A 12 -5.93 -2.11 -8.02
CA ALA A 12 -5.81 -1.87 -9.46
C ALA A 12 -7.08 -2.25 -10.23
N GLU A 13 -7.64 -3.43 -9.96
CA GLU A 13 -8.89 -3.89 -10.58
C GLU A 13 -10.06 -2.94 -10.28
N VAL A 14 -10.24 -2.56 -9.00
CA VAL A 14 -11.33 -1.66 -8.60
C VAL A 14 -11.12 -0.26 -9.18
N ALA A 15 -9.89 0.26 -9.21
CA ALA A 15 -9.60 1.56 -9.79
C ALA A 15 -9.90 1.62 -11.30
N ALA A 16 -9.67 0.52 -12.02
CA ALA A 16 -10.03 0.40 -13.43
C ALA A 16 -11.55 0.32 -13.64
N ALA A 17 -12.26 -0.44 -12.79
CA ALA A 17 -13.71 -0.62 -12.88
C ALA A 17 -14.51 0.62 -12.42
N ALA A 18 -13.98 1.36 -11.44
CA ALA A 18 -14.61 2.55 -10.87
C ALA A 18 -13.60 3.70 -10.73
N PRO A 19 -13.28 4.40 -11.84
CA PRO A 19 -12.36 5.53 -11.82
C PRO A 19 -12.79 6.62 -10.83
N GLY A 20 -11.84 7.18 -10.09
CA GLY A 20 -12.10 8.19 -9.06
C GLY A 20 -12.43 7.64 -7.67
N SER A 21 -12.47 6.31 -7.51
CA SER A 21 -12.62 5.69 -6.20
C SER A 21 -11.44 6.02 -5.28
N ARG A 22 -11.73 6.20 -3.99
CA ARG A 22 -10.73 6.27 -2.91
C ARG A 22 -10.60 4.87 -2.31
N LEU A 23 -9.37 4.36 -2.24
CA LEU A 23 -9.12 2.95 -1.96
C LEU A 23 -8.04 2.80 -0.88
N ASN A 24 -8.23 3.50 0.24
CA ASN A 24 -7.42 3.27 1.44
C ASN A 24 -7.92 2.02 2.16
N LEU A 25 -7.20 0.93 1.98
CA LEU A 25 -7.48 -0.35 2.60
C LEU A 25 -6.39 -0.63 3.62
N LEU A 26 -6.75 -1.28 4.74
CA LEU A 26 -5.80 -1.71 5.75
C LEU A 26 -6.13 -3.15 6.14
N LEU A 27 -5.14 -4.02 6.02
CA LEU A 27 -5.20 -5.42 6.38
C LEU A 27 -4.05 -5.73 7.36
N THR A 28 -4.30 -6.64 8.31
CA THR A 28 -3.24 -7.18 9.14
C THR A 28 -3.48 -8.64 9.45
N ASP A 29 -2.41 -9.42 9.55
CA ASP A 29 -2.40 -10.81 10.03
C ASP A 29 -1.99 -10.92 11.51
N GLY A 30 -1.77 -9.78 12.19
CA GLY A 30 -1.30 -9.70 13.58
C GLY A 30 0.21 -9.48 13.71
N GLU A 31 0.99 -9.69 12.65
CA GLU A 31 2.44 -9.43 12.64
C GLU A 31 2.81 -8.29 11.67
N THR A 32 2.12 -8.23 10.54
CA THR A 32 2.34 -7.24 9.48
C THR A 32 1.07 -6.45 9.22
N ILE A 33 1.22 -5.16 8.95
CA ILE A 33 0.18 -4.29 8.41
C ILE A 33 0.47 -4.09 6.92
N THR A 34 -0.52 -4.35 6.08
CA THR A 34 -0.48 -4.04 4.65
C THR A 34 -1.59 -3.05 4.37
N ALA A 35 -1.25 -1.89 3.80
CA ALA A 35 -2.21 -0.83 3.55
C ALA A 35 -1.95 -0.10 2.23
N THR A 36 -2.98 0.55 1.69
CA THR A 36 -2.87 1.40 0.49
C THR A 36 -3.18 2.84 0.82
N ALA A 37 -2.38 3.75 0.26
CA ALA A 37 -2.73 5.16 0.10
C ALA A 37 -3.20 5.36 -1.34
N TRP A 38 -4.48 5.71 -1.52
CA TRP A 38 -5.12 5.91 -2.81
C TRP A 38 -6.29 6.90 -2.71
N GLY A 39 -6.01 8.15 -3.06
CA GLY A 39 -7.03 9.20 -3.17
C GLY A 39 -7.56 9.75 -1.83
N ASP A 40 -6.94 9.37 -0.72
CA ASP A 40 -7.15 9.93 0.62
C ASP A 40 -5.88 9.76 1.48
N THR A 41 -5.79 10.44 2.62
CA THR A 41 -4.57 10.42 3.45
C THR A 41 -4.37 9.11 4.19
N LEU A 42 -3.10 8.71 4.32
CA LEU A 42 -2.65 7.62 5.18
C LEU A 42 -1.34 8.03 5.81
N TRP A 43 -1.18 7.74 7.09
CA TRP A 43 -0.04 8.12 7.90
C TRP A 43 0.51 6.90 8.64
N TYR A 44 1.80 6.94 8.93
CA TYR A 44 2.44 5.95 9.78
C TYR A 44 3.33 6.58 10.82
N LEU A 45 3.41 5.93 11.97
CA LEU A 45 4.36 6.21 13.04
C LEU A 45 5.16 4.92 13.27
N ALA A 46 6.47 5.00 13.10
CA ALA A 46 7.37 3.86 13.27
C ALA A 46 8.42 4.15 14.34
N GLU A 47 8.37 3.38 15.41
CA GLU A 47 9.40 3.33 16.45
C GLU A 47 10.00 1.92 16.47
N PRO A 48 11.13 1.69 15.76
CA PRO A 48 11.69 0.36 15.60
C PRO A 48 11.86 -0.38 16.93
N GLY A 49 11.27 -1.58 17.02
CA GLY A 49 11.33 -2.43 18.21
C GLY A 49 10.36 -2.05 19.34
N ARG A 50 9.55 -0.99 19.17
CA ARG A 50 8.52 -0.57 20.14
C ARG A 50 7.11 -0.73 19.59
N ARG A 51 6.78 0.06 18.57
CA ARG A 51 5.44 0.08 17.97
C ARG A 51 5.50 0.59 16.54
N THR A 52 4.53 0.12 15.76
CA THR A 52 4.20 0.68 14.46
C THR A 52 2.71 0.95 14.45
N VAL A 53 2.34 2.15 13.98
CA VAL A 53 0.96 2.58 13.85
C VAL A 53 0.74 2.99 12.41
N VAL A 54 -0.40 2.62 11.85
CA VAL A 54 -0.91 3.11 10.57
C VAL A 54 -2.31 3.65 10.81
N ALA A 55 -2.57 4.88 10.37
CA ALA A 55 -3.84 5.57 10.59
C ALA A 55 -4.14 6.52 9.43
N SER A 56 -5.41 6.93 9.27
CA SER A 56 -5.79 7.92 8.24
C SER A 56 -5.21 9.32 8.51
N GLU A 57 -4.99 9.65 9.78
CA GLU A 57 -4.40 10.90 10.26
C GLU A 57 -3.69 10.66 11.62
N PRO A 58 -2.70 11.50 11.99
CA PRO A 58 -2.09 11.46 13.32
C PRO A 58 -3.14 11.67 14.42
N TYR A 59 -3.14 10.81 15.44
CA TYR A 59 -4.05 10.95 16.59
C TYR A 59 -3.44 11.77 17.74
N ASP A 60 -2.15 12.10 17.66
CA ASP A 60 -1.39 12.91 18.60
C ASP A 60 -0.35 13.75 17.86
N ASP A 61 0.33 14.63 18.60
CA ASP A 61 1.32 15.56 18.05
C ASP A 61 2.74 14.94 17.96
N ASP A 62 2.87 13.60 17.89
CA ASP A 62 4.18 12.97 17.78
C ASP A 62 4.88 13.42 16.48
N PRO A 63 6.07 14.07 16.54
CA PRO A 63 6.71 14.62 15.35
C PRO A 63 7.24 13.55 14.40
N HIS A 64 7.21 12.26 14.79
CA HIS A 64 7.65 11.16 13.94
C HIS A 64 6.55 10.61 13.04
N TRP A 65 5.32 11.12 13.13
CA TRP A 65 4.29 10.83 12.14
C TRP A 65 4.77 11.22 10.73
N ARG A 66 4.53 10.32 9.79
CA ARG A 66 4.89 10.50 8.38
C ARG A 66 3.71 10.18 7.50
N GLU A 67 3.43 11.07 6.55
CA GLU A 67 2.42 10.84 5.54
C GLU A 67 2.95 9.82 4.51
N VAL A 68 2.09 8.88 4.13
CA VAL A 68 2.35 7.93 3.05
C VAL A 68 2.02 8.63 1.73
N PRO A 69 2.94 8.63 0.75
CA PRO A 69 2.65 9.21 -0.56
C PRO A 69 1.43 8.53 -1.23
N ASP A 70 0.62 9.29 -1.95
CA ASP A 70 -0.50 8.71 -2.72
C ASP A 70 -0.01 7.64 -3.71
N ARG A 71 -0.90 6.69 -4.05
CA ARG A 71 -0.65 5.53 -4.91
C ARG A 71 0.48 4.62 -4.43
N THR A 72 0.55 4.41 -3.12
CA THR A 72 1.60 3.61 -2.47
C THR A 72 0.99 2.46 -1.68
N LEU A 73 1.64 1.30 -1.77
CA LEU A 73 1.47 0.20 -0.85
C LEU A 73 2.43 0.38 0.32
N LEU A 74 1.90 0.37 1.54
CA LEU A 74 2.66 0.30 2.78
C LEU A 74 2.65 -1.15 3.27
N THR A 75 3.83 -1.69 3.55
CA THR A 75 4.01 -2.93 4.34
C THR A 75 4.82 -2.59 5.58
N ALA A 76 4.26 -2.83 6.76
CA ALA A 76 4.88 -2.49 8.02
C ALA A 76 4.90 -3.67 8.98
N SER A 77 6.07 -3.95 9.55
CA SER A 77 6.25 -4.87 10.66
C SER A 77 6.56 -4.10 11.96
N ARG A 78 6.92 -4.82 13.03
CA ARG A 78 7.42 -4.21 14.28
C ARG A 78 8.79 -3.52 14.13
N THR A 79 9.53 -3.83 13.09
CA THR A 79 10.92 -3.35 12.91
C THR A 79 11.07 -2.44 11.71
N ASP A 80 10.27 -2.65 10.66
CA ASP A 80 10.49 -2.03 9.36
C ASP A 80 9.20 -1.51 8.76
N VAL A 81 9.32 -0.47 7.94
CA VAL A 81 8.25 0.04 7.07
C VAL A 81 8.81 0.14 5.66
N LEU A 82 8.13 -0.51 4.73
CA LEU A 82 8.41 -0.46 3.31
C LEU A 82 7.27 0.26 2.60
N LEU A 83 7.63 1.21 1.74
CA LEU A 83 6.72 1.95 0.88
C LEU A 83 7.04 1.61 -0.56
N THR A 84 6.09 0.99 -1.26
CA THR A 84 6.24 0.58 -2.65
C THR A 84 5.20 1.29 -3.51
N PRO A 85 5.59 2.07 -4.53
CA PRO A 85 4.63 2.62 -5.49
C PRO A 85 3.78 1.52 -6.12
N LEU A 86 2.46 1.67 -6.13
CA LEU A 86 1.55 0.63 -6.63
C LEU A 86 1.74 0.36 -8.12
N LYS A 87 2.18 1.35 -8.89
CA LYS A 87 2.50 1.19 -10.32
C LYS A 87 3.59 0.12 -10.54
N ASP A 88 4.61 0.09 -9.68
CA ASP A 88 5.75 -0.81 -9.80
C ASP A 88 5.29 -2.27 -9.56
N LEU A 89 4.35 -2.47 -8.64
CA LEU A 89 3.76 -3.78 -8.36
C LEU A 89 2.77 -4.22 -9.44
N THR A 90 2.01 -3.30 -10.04
CA THR A 90 1.10 -3.66 -11.13
C THR A 90 1.85 -4.02 -12.41
N GLU A 91 3.04 -3.45 -12.63
CA GLU A 91 3.92 -3.83 -13.74
C GLU A 91 4.50 -5.23 -13.55
N ASP A 92 4.88 -5.61 -12.32
CA ASP A 92 5.32 -6.96 -11.98
C ASP A 92 4.20 -8.02 -12.01
N LEU A 93 2.96 -7.59 -11.75
CA LEU A 93 1.77 -8.45 -11.80
C LEU A 93 1.15 -8.55 -13.20
N ALA A 94 1.55 -7.68 -14.14
CA ALA A 94 1.07 -7.76 -15.50
C ALA A 94 1.58 -9.06 -16.14
N PRO A 95 0.72 -9.87 -16.78
CA PRO A 95 1.22 -10.97 -17.59
C PRO A 95 2.19 -10.38 -18.64
N ALA A 96 3.33 -11.04 -18.85
CA ALA A 96 4.26 -10.67 -19.90
C ALA A 96 3.48 -10.41 -21.20
N PRO A 97 3.77 -9.34 -21.96
CA PRO A 97 3.02 -9.04 -23.16
C PRO A 97 3.05 -10.27 -24.06
N SER A 98 1.88 -10.84 -24.33
CA SER A 98 1.73 -12.02 -25.17
C SER A 98 2.49 -11.80 -26.46
N GLU A 99 3.42 -12.70 -26.76
CA GLU A 99 4.23 -12.72 -27.97
C GLU A 99 3.37 -13.11 -29.19
N GLU A 100 2.25 -12.43 -29.40
CA GLU A 100 1.29 -12.70 -30.49
C GLU A 100 1.02 -11.46 -31.36
N ALA A 101 1.84 -10.41 -31.21
CA ALA A 101 1.80 -9.22 -32.07
C ALA A 101 3.00 -9.08 -33.02
N ARG A 102 3.86 -10.11 -33.16
CA ARG A 102 4.87 -10.15 -34.22
C ARG A 102 4.85 -11.47 -34.99
N ARG A 103 4.10 -11.41 -36.09
CA ARG A 103 4.10 -12.23 -37.32
C ARG A 103 3.11 -13.37 -37.40
#